data_AF-A0A925E7R3-F1
#
_entry.id   AF-A0A925E7R3-F1
#
_cell.length_a   1.000
_cell.length_b   1.000
_cell.length_c   1.000
_cell.angle_alpha   90.00
_cell.angle_beta   90.00
_cell.angle_gamma   90.00
#
_symmetry.space_group_name_H-M   'P 1'
#
loop_
_entity.id
_entity.type
_entity.pdbx_description
1 polymer ?
#
loop_
_entity_poly.entity_id
_entity_poly.type
_entity_poly.pdbx_seq_one_letter_code
_entity_poly.pdbx_strand_id
1 'polypeptide(L)'
;TEYRANKIQPMTLAKGLLVLAPLVAYLIWRVALGEQFELVETTWFGRNLLDFEGSFNGWRGILSGWDDLNPQRQIYMLLEIAGVVLAFVACLFTLRRYPGVALFGLAVLFIALTSGYPQSLIRYVLVVPSITIFLSRLGRNMAFDRAWTVASLLLMGLLVTLFTYDMWVA
;
A
#
# COMPACT_ATOMS: atom_id res chain seq x y z
N THR A 1 -12.37 -35.93 34.53
CA THR A 1 -11.69 -34.62 34.37
C THR A 1 -12.64 -33.70 33.64
N GLU A 2 -13.42 -32.90 34.38
CA GLU A 2 -14.46 -32.04 33.82
C GLU A 2 -13.86 -30.84 33.06
N TYR A 3 -14.21 -30.70 31.79
CA TYR A 3 -13.87 -29.56 30.95
C TYR A 3 -14.76 -28.37 31.36
N ARG A 4 -14.29 -27.51 32.27
CA ARG A 4 -14.98 -26.26 32.60
C ARG A 4 -14.94 -25.31 31.40
N ALA A 5 -16.07 -25.18 30.71
CA ALA A 5 -16.27 -24.14 29.70
C ALA A 5 -16.10 -22.77 30.38
N ASN A 6 -15.01 -22.06 30.04
CA ASN A 6 -14.76 -20.71 30.53
C ASN A 6 -15.87 -19.80 29.98
N LYS A 7 -16.74 -19.26 30.85
CA LYS A 7 -17.72 -18.24 30.47
C LYS A 7 -16.96 -17.02 29.95
N ILE A 8 -17.13 -16.70 28.67
CA ILE A 8 -16.54 -15.50 28.06
C ILE A 8 -17.11 -14.29 28.79
N GLN A 9 -16.23 -13.50 29.41
CA GLN A 9 -16.65 -12.29 30.14
C GLN A 9 -17.21 -11.25 29.17
N PRO A 10 -18.32 -10.56 29.51
CA PRO A 10 -18.96 -9.59 28.62
C PRO A 10 -18.02 -8.43 28.21
N MET A 11 -17.07 -8.08 29.07
CA MET A 11 -16.07 -7.06 28.78
C MET A 11 -15.03 -7.50 27.74
N THR A 12 -14.74 -8.81 27.63
CA THR A 12 -13.88 -9.36 26.58
C THR A 12 -14.60 -9.38 25.23
N LEU A 13 -15.91 -9.64 25.24
CA LEU A 13 -16.80 -9.52 24.08
C LEU A 13 -16.87 -8.08 23.57
N ALA A 14 -17.03 -7.10 24.46
CA ALA A 14 -17.03 -5.68 24.11
C ALA A 14 -15.69 -5.22 23.50
N LYS A 15 -14.55 -5.69 24.06
CA LYS A 15 -13.22 -5.42 23.49
C LYS A 15 -13.01 -6.10 22.14
N GLY A 16 -13.56 -7.29 21.93
CA GLY A 16 -13.54 -7.97 20.63
C GLY A 16 -14.32 -7.21 19.57
N LEU A 17 -15.47 -6.63 19.93
CA LEU A 17 -16.28 -5.81 19.02
C LEU A 17 -15.56 -4.52 18.59
N LEU A 18 -14.70 -3.95 19.43
CA LEU A 18 -13.90 -2.77 19.07
C LEU A 18 -12.91 -3.04 17.92
N VAL A 19 -12.53 -4.31 17.67
CA VAL A 19 -11.71 -4.67 16.51
C VAL A 19 -12.44 -4.38 15.19
N LEU A 20 -13.77 -4.40 15.21
CA LEU A 20 -14.61 -4.07 14.05
C LEU A 20 -14.84 -2.56 13.89
N ALA A 21 -14.37 -1.72 14.82
CA ALA A 21 -14.61 -0.28 14.75
C ALA A 21 -14.11 0.38 13.44
N PRO A 22 -12.92 0.03 12.90
CA PRO A 22 -12.50 0.56 11.60
C PRO A 22 -13.42 0.13 10.45
N LEU A 23 -13.94 -1.10 10.48
CA LEU A 23 -14.87 -1.60 9.49
C LEU A 23 -16.21 -0.87 9.58
N VAL A 24 -16.75 -0.68 10.79
CA VAL A 24 -17.99 0.07 11.01
C VAL A 24 -17.82 1.52 10.57
N ALA A 25 -16.70 2.16 10.93
CA ALA A 25 -16.39 3.52 10.49
C ALA A 25 -16.31 3.62 8.96
N TYR A 26 -15.66 2.64 8.30
CA TYR A 26 -15.63 2.56 6.84
C TYR A 26 -17.03 2.43 6.25
N LEU A 27 -17.89 1.58 6.80
CA LEU A 27 -19.26 1.40 6.31
C LEU A 27 -20.11 2.67 6.48
N ILE A 28 -20.00 3.33 7.63
CA ILE A 28 -20.67 4.62 7.89
C ILE A 28 -20.20 5.66 6.87
N TRP A 29 -18.88 5.79 6.69
CA TRP A 29 -18.30 6.70 5.70
C TRP A 29 -18.73 6.36 4.26
N ARG A 30 -18.72 5.07 3.89
CA ARG A 30 -19.10 4.60 2.55
C ARG A 30 -20.54 4.97 2.21
N VAL A 31 -21.45 4.87 3.19
CA VAL A 31 -22.86 5.28 3.01
C VAL A 31 -23.01 6.80 2.98
N ALA A 32 -22.27 7.53 3.82
CA ALA A 32 -22.42 8.98 3.94
C ALA A 32 -21.76 9.78 2.82
N LEU A 33 -20.58 9.34 2.35
CA LEU A 33 -19.67 10.10 1.49
C LEU A 33 -18.99 9.24 0.40
N GLY A 34 -19.29 7.95 0.34
CA GLY A 34 -18.57 7.01 -0.53
C GLY A 34 -18.81 7.20 -2.02
N GLU A 35 -19.99 7.67 -2.41
CA GLU A 35 -20.36 7.85 -3.82
C GLU A 35 -19.55 8.95 -4.49
N GLN A 36 -19.37 10.09 -3.82
CA GLN A 36 -18.56 11.19 -4.36
C GLN A 36 -17.08 10.78 -4.47
N PHE A 37 -16.59 10.00 -3.51
CA PHE A 37 -15.24 9.45 -3.55
C PHE A 37 -15.06 8.47 -4.71
N GLU A 38 -16.01 7.54 -4.89
CA GLU A 38 -15.95 6.53 -5.95
C GLU A 38 -16.03 7.16 -7.34
N LEU A 39 -16.85 8.20 -7.54
CA LEU A 39 -16.87 8.95 -8.79
C LEU A 39 -15.48 9.49 -9.17
N VAL A 40 -14.75 10.04 -8.20
CA VAL A 40 -13.40 10.57 -8.43
C VAL A 40 -12.39 9.45 -8.71
N GLU A 41 -12.40 8.38 -7.91
CA GLU A 41 -11.52 7.22 -8.09
C GLU A 41 -11.72 6.55 -9.45
N THR A 42 -12.97 6.32 -9.85
CA THR A 42 -13.29 5.67 -11.12
C THR A 42 -12.95 6.56 -12.33
N THR A 43 -13.30 7.85 -12.26
CA THR A 43 -13.20 8.75 -13.41
C THR A 43 -11.78 9.24 -13.64
N TRP A 44 -11.03 9.55 -12.58
CA TRP A 44 -9.72 10.19 -12.68
C TRP A 44 -8.56 9.24 -12.41
N PHE A 45 -8.78 8.22 -11.57
CA PHE A 45 -7.72 7.29 -11.17
C PHE A 45 -7.89 5.88 -11.75
N GLY A 46 -9.01 5.61 -12.44
CA GLY A 46 -9.29 4.29 -13.02
C GLY A 46 -9.30 3.19 -11.96
N ARG A 47 -9.75 3.53 -10.75
CA ARG A 47 -9.76 2.62 -9.60
C ARG A 47 -11.15 2.22 -9.18
N ASN A 48 -11.27 0.95 -8.86
CA ASN A 48 -12.51 0.30 -8.43
C ASN A 48 -12.18 -0.70 -7.31
N LEU A 49 -13.17 -1.03 -6.48
CA LEU A 49 -13.00 -2.06 -5.48
C LEU A 49 -12.88 -3.44 -6.16
N LEU A 50 -11.69 -4.06 -6.08
CA LEU A 50 -11.41 -5.41 -6.60
C LEU A 50 -11.69 -5.58 -8.11
N ASP A 51 -11.33 -4.59 -8.92
CA ASP A 51 -11.31 -4.69 -10.38
C ASP A 51 -10.11 -5.48 -10.91
N PHE A 52 -10.24 -6.81 -10.89
CA PHE A 52 -9.22 -7.74 -11.38
C PHE A 52 -8.93 -7.59 -12.86
N GLU A 53 -9.97 -7.34 -13.68
CA GLU A 53 -9.82 -7.21 -15.13
C GLU A 53 -9.05 -5.94 -15.49
N GLY A 54 -9.45 -4.79 -14.94
CA GLY A 54 -8.75 -3.52 -15.12
C GLY A 54 -7.31 -3.60 -14.60
N SER A 55 -7.08 -4.29 -13.48
CA SER A 55 -5.73 -4.52 -12.95
C SER A 55 -4.89 -5.34 -13.92
N PHE A 56 -5.40 -6.48 -14.40
CA PHE A 56 -4.69 -7.36 -15.31
C PHE A 56 -4.39 -6.68 -16.66
N ASN A 57 -5.40 -6.02 -17.25
CA ASN A 57 -5.25 -5.30 -18.50
C ASN A 57 -4.30 -4.10 -18.37
N GLY A 58 -4.34 -3.40 -17.24
CA GLY A 58 -3.43 -2.29 -16.94
C GLY A 58 -1.98 -2.75 -16.85
N TRP A 59 -1.70 -3.81 -16.08
CA TRP A 59 -0.35 -4.39 -15.99
C TRP A 59 0.14 -4.92 -17.34
N ARG A 60 -0.71 -5.66 -18.07
CA ARG A 60 -0.38 -6.13 -19.41
C ARG A 60 -0.03 -4.97 -20.34
N GLY A 61 -0.83 -3.91 -20.36
CA GLY A 61 -0.62 -2.74 -21.19
C GLY A 61 0.71 -2.03 -20.91
N ILE A 62 1.07 -1.86 -19.64
CA ILE A 62 2.36 -1.27 -19.27
C ILE A 62 3.53 -2.14 -19.68
N LEU A 63 3.43 -3.46 -19.48
CA LEU A 63 4.51 -4.38 -19.82
C LEU A 63 4.69 -4.53 -21.33
N SER A 64 3.60 -4.57 -22.10
CA SER A 64 3.66 -4.71 -23.56
C SER A 64 4.03 -3.42 -24.27
N GLY A 65 3.68 -2.26 -23.70
CA GLY A 65 3.96 -0.95 -24.28
C GLY A 65 5.17 -0.25 -23.66
N TRP A 66 6.03 -0.97 -22.93
CA TRP A 66 7.10 -0.37 -22.13
C TRP A 66 8.01 0.57 -22.93
N ASP A 67 8.42 0.13 -24.11
CA ASP A 67 9.33 0.89 -24.99
C ASP A 67 8.64 2.11 -25.64
N ASP A 68 7.31 2.09 -25.71
CA ASP A 68 6.50 3.20 -26.23
C ASP A 68 6.15 4.24 -25.14
N LEU A 69 6.42 3.94 -23.87
CA LEU A 69 6.24 4.89 -22.77
C LEU A 69 7.27 6.01 -22.88
N ASN A 70 6.84 7.24 -22.64
CA ASN A 70 7.78 8.35 -22.46
C ASN A 70 8.70 8.06 -21.26
N PRO A 71 9.98 8.49 -21.30
CA PRO A 71 10.96 8.17 -20.25
C PRO A 71 10.51 8.57 -18.84
N GLN A 72 9.74 9.65 -18.74
CA GLN A 72 9.19 10.14 -17.49
C GLN A 72 8.23 9.13 -16.85
N ARG A 73 7.31 8.57 -17.63
CA ARG A 73 6.36 7.56 -17.18
C ARG A 73 7.01 6.22 -16.88
N GLN A 74 8.09 5.88 -17.58
CA GLN A 74 8.91 4.71 -17.25
C GLN A 74 9.50 4.85 -15.85
N ILE A 75 10.12 6.01 -15.53
CA ILE A 75 10.69 6.26 -14.19
C ILE A 75 9.60 6.24 -13.12
N TYR A 76 8.45 6.87 -13.38
CA TYR A 76 7.31 6.83 -12.48
C TYR A 76 6.86 5.39 -12.19
N MET A 77 6.67 4.58 -13.24
CA MET A 77 6.28 3.18 -13.08
C MET A 77 7.35 2.33 -12.40
N LEU A 78 8.63 2.62 -12.60
CA LEU A 78 9.71 1.97 -11.85
C LEU A 78 9.61 2.24 -10.35
N LEU A 79 9.26 3.46 -9.95
CA LEU A 79 9.04 3.80 -8.54
C LEU A 79 7.81 3.06 -7.97
N GLU A 80 6.73 2.98 -8.73
CA GLU A 80 5.52 2.22 -8.35
C GLU A 80 5.85 0.74 -8.11
N ILE A 81 6.54 0.10 -9.06
CA ILE A 81 6.97 -1.30 -8.96
C ILE A 81 7.94 -1.49 -7.79
N ALA A 82 8.93 -0.61 -7.65
CA ALA A 82 9.90 -0.67 -6.56
C ALA A 82 9.23 -0.55 -5.19
N GLY A 83 8.23 0.33 -5.05
CA GLY A 83 7.43 0.47 -3.82
C GLY A 83 6.68 -0.81 -3.48
N VAL A 84 5.98 -1.41 -4.46
CA VAL A 84 5.26 -2.68 -4.28
C VAL A 84 6.20 -3.82 -3.89
N VAL A 85 7.34 -3.94 -4.59
CA VAL A 85 8.34 -4.98 -4.30
C VAL A 85 8.91 -4.80 -2.90
N LEU A 86 9.28 -3.58 -2.52
CA LEU A 86 9.78 -3.27 -1.18
C LEU A 86 8.75 -3.66 -0.11
N ALA A 87 7.48 -3.32 -0.33
CA ALA A 87 6.39 -3.66 0.59
C ALA A 87 6.19 -5.17 0.72
N PHE A 88 6.18 -5.88 -0.40
CA PHE A 88 6.01 -7.33 -0.44
C PHE A 88 7.17 -8.03 0.29
N VAL A 89 8.42 -7.65 0.00
CA VAL A 89 9.62 -8.18 0.67
C VAL A 89 9.57 -7.88 2.17
N ALA A 90 9.20 -6.66 2.56
CA ALA A 90 9.09 -6.27 3.95
C ALA A 90 8.03 -7.10 4.71
N CYS A 91 6.88 -7.36 4.08
CA CYS A 91 5.86 -8.24 4.64
C CYS A 91 6.36 -9.68 4.82
N LEU A 92 7.00 -10.26 3.80
CA LEU A 92 7.57 -11.62 3.91
C LEU A 92 8.64 -11.71 5.00
N PHE A 93 9.52 -10.70 5.09
CA PHE A 93 10.56 -10.63 6.11
C PHE A 93 9.98 -10.59 7.53
N THR A 94 8.90 -9.83 7.72
CA THR A 94 8.26 -9.65 9.04
C THR A 94 7.29 -10.77 9.41
N LEU A 95 6.88 -11.61 8.45
CA LEU A 95 5.84 -12.64 8.62
C LEU A 95 6.07 -13.59 9.78
N ARG A 96 7.31 -14.05 10.00
CA ARG A 96 7.63 -14.97 11.10
C ARG A 96 7.64 -14.32 12.48
N ARG A 97 7.96 -13.02 12.57
CA ARG A 97 8.15 -12.31 13.84
C ARG A 97 6.92 -11.50 14.25
N TYR A 98 6.20 -10.94 13.28
CA TYR A 98 5.03 -10.09 13.45
C TYR A 98 3.93 -10.50 12.45
N PRO A 99 3.37 -11.71 12.57
CA PRO A 99 2.46 -12.27 11.56
C PRO A 99 1.23 -11.39 11.33
N GLY A 100 0.63 -10.81 12.38
CA GLY A 100 -0.54 -9.94 12.22
C GLY A 100 -0.25 -8.69 11.40
N VAL A 101 0.90 -8.05 11.63
CA VAL A 101 1.33 -6.84 10.91
C VAL A 101 1.65 -7.17 9.45
N ALA A 102 2.34 -8.29 9.22
CA ALA A 102 2.68 -8.76 7.89
C ALA A 102 1.42 -9.13 7.08
N LEU A 103 0.48 -9.86 7.68
CA LEU A 103 -0.78 -10.25 7.03
C LEU A 103 -1.66 -9.03 6.71
N PHE A 104 -1.73 -8.05 7.62
CA PHE A 104 -2.38 -6.78 7.34
C PHE A 104 -1.74 -6.08 6.12
N GLY A 105 -0.41 -5.99 6.09
CA GLY A 105 0.32 -5.40 4.96
C GLY A 105 0.08 -6.15 3.64
N LEU A 106 0.07 -7.48 3.67
CA LEU A 106 -0.25 -8.30 2.49
C LEU A 106 -1.70 -8.10 2.02
N ALA A 107 -2.66 -7.96 2.93
CA ALA A 107 -4.05 -7.67 2.58
C ALA A 107 -4.18 -6.29 1.91
N VAL A 108 -3.49 -5.27 2.43
CA VAL A 108 -3.44 -3.93 1.82
C VAL A 108 -2.83 -4.01 0.42
N LEU A 109 -1.71 -4.71 0.24
CA LEU A 109 -1.10 -4.90 -1.08
C LEU A 109 -2.01 -5.65 -2.05
N PHE A 110 -2.69 -6.69 -1.58
CA PHE A 110 -3.63 -7.45 -2.40
C PHE A 110 -4.76 -6.56 -2.90
N ILE A 111 -5.38 -5.76 -2.02
CA ILE A 111 -6.44 -4.82 -2.40
C ILE A 111 -5.91 -3.77 -3.37
N ALA A 112 -4.75 -3.17 -3.10
CA ALA A 112 -4.15 -2.16 -3.97
C ALA A 112 -3.86 -2.71 -5.38
N LEU A 113 -3.27 -3.90 -5.48
CA LEU A 113 -2.91 -4.52 -6.76
C LEU A 113 -4.11 -5.01 -7.57
N THR A 114 -5.27 -5.19 -6.92
CA THR A 114 -6.51 -5.66 -7.56
C THR A 114 -7.52 -4.53 -7.74
N SER A 115 -7.15 -3.28 -7.49
CA SER A 115 -8.07 -2.14 -7.49
C SER A 115 -8.15 -1.38 -8.82
N GLY A 116 -7.68 -1.94 -9.93
CA GLY A 116 -7.71 -1.32 -11.25
C GLY A 116 -6.32 -0.93 -11.77
N TYR A 117 -6.24 0.16 -12.53
CA TYR A 117 -5.02 0.51 -13.27
C TYR A 117 -3.79 0.69 -12.35
N PRO A 118 -2.59 0.20 -12.73
CA PRO A 118 -1.40 0.16 -11.87
C PRO A 118 -0.69 1.51 -11.65
N GLN A 119 -1.42 2.62 -11.72
CA GLN A 119 -0.92 3.96 -11.42
C GLN A 119 -1.15 4.27 -9.94
N SER A 120 -0.28 5.05 -9.30
CA SER A 120 -0.45 5.54 -7.91
C SER A 120 -0.54 4.46 -6.83
N LEU A 121 0.02 3.28 -7.06
CA LEU A 121 0.08 2.18 -6.09
C LEU A 121 0.89 2.55 -4.83
N ILE A 122 1.91 3.41 -4.99
CA ILE A 122 2.82 3.80 -3.92
C ILE A 122 2.10 4.49 -2.76
N ARG A 123 0.99 5.18 -3.03
CA ARG A 123 0.15 5.83 -2.00
C ARG A 123 -0.43 4.80 -1.03
N TYR A 124 -0.85 3.65 -1.56
CA TYR A 124 -1.40 2.55 -0.77
C TYR A 124 -0.30 1.77 -0.05
N VAL A 125 0.87 1.67 -0.68
CA VAL A 125 2.07 1.04 -0.09
C VAL A 125 2.51 1.75 1.20
N LEU A 126 2.36 3.07 1.32
CA LEU A 126 2.73 3.83 2.52
C LEU A 126 2.00 3.36 3.79
N VAL A 127 0.82 2.76 3.63
CA VAL A 127 0.02 2.24 4.76
C VAL A 127 0.59 0.93 5.30
N VAL A 128 1.54 0.29 4.62
CA VAL A 128 2.11 -1.01 5.00
C VAL A 128 3.15 -0.83 6.13
N PRO A 129 2.81 -1.12 7.40
CA PRO A 129 3.72 -0.92 8.53
C PRO A 129 4.99 -1.77 8.45
N SER A 130 4.92 -2.93 7.79
CA SER A 130 6.06 -3.84 7.61
C SER A 130 7.26 -3.16 6.97
N ILE A 131 7.06 -2.17 6.10
CA ILE A 131 8.15 -1.41 5.45
C ILE A 131 9.00 -0.71 6.51
N THR A 132 8.36 -0.01 7.45
CA THR A 132 9.07 0.72 8.51
C THR A 132 9.84 -0.24 9.43
N ILE A 133 9.26 -1.39 9.78
CA ILE A 133 9.92 -2.42 10.60
C ILE A 133 11.11 -3.03 9.85
N PHE A 134 10.96 -3.28 8.55
CA PHE A 134 12.02 -3.83 7.71
C PHE A 134 13.19 -2.85 7.56
N LEU A 135 12.91 -1.61 7.16
CA LEU A 135 13.92 -0.57 6.97
C LEU A 135 14.64 -0.22 8.29
N SER A 136 13.92 -0.13 9.41
CA SER A 136 14.55 0.13 10.71
C SER A 136 15.51 -0.98 11.17
N ARG A 137 15.30 -2.23 10.71
CA ARG A 137 16.24 -3.33 10.96
C ARG A 137 17.46 -3.26 10.07
N LEU A 138 17.29 -2.95 8.79
CA LEU A 138 18.40 -2.76 7.86
C LEU A 138 19.27 -1.55 8.26
N GLY A 139 18.65 -0.46 8.73
CA GLY A 139 19.32 0.75 9.24
C GLY A 139 20.22 0.53 10.46
N ARG A 140 20.19 -0.65 11.10
CA ARG A 140 21.20 -1.00 12.11
C ARG A 140 22.61 -1.12 11.52
N ASN A 141 22.71 -1.35 10.21
CA ASN A 141 23.98 -1.29 9.49
C ASN A 141 24.23 0.17 9.04
N MET A 142 25.33 0.76 9.52
CA MET A 142 25.69 2.15 9.22
C MET A 142 25.87 2.43 7.72
N ALA A 143 26.36 1.46 6.95
CA ALA A 143 26.53 1.64 5.50
C ALA A 143 25.17 1.72 4.80
N PHE A 144 24.23 0.84 5.17
CA PHE A 144 22.86 0.87 4.65
C PHE A 144 22.16 2.17 5.06
N ASP A 145 22.22 2.54 6.34
CA ASP A 145 21.56 3.75 6.87
C ASP A 145 22.00 5.02 6.13
N ARG A 146 23.32 5.19 5.92
CA ARG A 146 23.88 6.31 5.17
C ARG A 146 23.45 6.29 3.71
N ALA A 147 23.59 5.14 3.04
CA ALA A 147 23.22 5.01 1.63
C ALA A 147 21.73 5.27 1.41
N TRP A 148 20.87 4.72 2.27
CA TRP A 148 19.42 4.88 2.22
C TRP A 148 19.00 6.32 2.48
N THR A 149 19.62 6.98 3.47
CA THR A 149 19.34 8.39 3.79
C THR A 149 19.75 9.30 2.63
N VAL A 150 20.96 9.12 2.08
CA VAL A 150 21.42 9.89 0.91
C VAL A 150 20.50 9.67 -0.28
N ALA A 151 20.14 8.42 -0.59
CA ALA A 151 19.21 8.11 -1.67
C ALA A 151 17.84 8.76 -1.46
N SER A 152 17.31 8.75 -0.22
CA SER A 152 16.04 9.36 0.13
C SER A 152 16.07 10.88 0.00
N LEU A 153 17.16 11.53 0.41
CA LEU A 153 17.35 12.98 0.26
C LEU A 153 17.45 13.39 -1.21
N LEU A 154 18.19 12.63 -2.02
CA LEU A 154 18.30 12.87 -3.46
C LEU A 154 16.96 12.68 -4.16
N LEU A 155 16.23 11.60 -3.83
CA LEU A 155 14.90 11.34 -4.37
C LEU A 155 13.91 12.44 -3.95
N MET A 156 13.93 12.87 -2.69
CA MET A 156 13.09 13.99 -2.22
C MET A 156 13.43 15.27 -2.97
N GLY A 157 14.73 15.61 -3.13
CA GLY A 157 15.16 16.78 -3.90
C GLY A 157 14.71 16.74 -5.36
N LEU A 158 14.78 15.57 -6.00
CA LEU A 158 14.25 15.34 -7.34
C LEU A 158 12.73 15.57 -7.38
N LEU A 159 11.96 14.97 -6.47
CA LEU A 159 10.50 15.12 -6.41
C LEU A 159 10.09 16.58 -6.17
N VAL A 160 10.77 17.30 -5.27
CA VAL A 160 10.54 18.73 -5.01
C VAL A 160 10.82 19.56 -6.27
N THR A 161 11.88 19.24 -7.00
CA THR A 161 12.23 19.92 -8.25
C THR A 161 11.15 19.70 -9.30
N LEU A 162 10.74 18.45 -9.52
CA LEU A 162 9.67 18.10 -10.47
C LEU A 162 8.35 18.80 -10.13
N PHE A 163 8.00 18.85 -8.84
CA PHE A 163 6.82 19.57 -8.37
C PHE A 163 6.93 21.09 -8.63
N THR A 164 8.08 21.69 -8.34
CA THR A 164 8.29 23.15 -8.50
C THR A 164 8.18 23.60 -9.95
N TYR A 165 8.61 22.76 -10.90
CA TYR A 165 8.54 23.05 -12.33
C TYR A 165 7.28 22.52 -13.02
N ASP A 166 6.23 22.19 -12.25
CA ASP A 166 4.94 21.70 -12.76
C ASP A 166 5.07 20.45 -13.65
N MET A 167 6.10 19.63 -13.41
CA MET A 167 6.32 18.36 -14.12
C MET A 167 5.57 17.19 -13.47
N TRP A 168 4.44 17.48 -12.82
CA TRP A 168 3.69 16.58 -11.93
C TRP A 168 2.96 15.42 -12.65
N VAL A 169 3.10 15.32 -13.98
CA VAL A 169 2.54 14.24 -14.83
C VAL A 169 3.64 13.24 -15.24
N ALA A 170 4.64 13.04 -14.38
CA ALA A 170 5.53 11.88 -14.52
C ALA A 170 4.75 10.59 -14.28
#